data_AF-X0U9V6-F1
#
_entry.id   AF-X0U9V6-F1
#
_cell.length_a   1.000
_cell.length_b   1.000
_cell.length_c   1.000
_cell.angle_alpha   90.00
_cell.angle_beta   90.00
_cell.angle_gamma   90.00
#
_symmetry.space_group_name_H-M   'P 1'
#
loop_
_entity.id
_entity.type
_entity.pdbx_description
1 polymer ?
#
loop_
_entity_poly.entity_id
_entity_poly.type
_entity_poly.pdbx_seq_one_letter_code
_entity_poly.pdbx_strand_id
1 'polypeptide(L)'
;SQVNYQRKMPVMLESRPPIGPDLTIMPGKTFESFRTFELIYDSTDRERKALALRRMYRTIAPWVTENPILMHVRNSDSNSIRKAVDQCAEVGFEMVILTFWSGFDMEKLDPGYIARIKADVDYAHSKGIELGGYSLLASRSINDEND
;
A
#
# COMPACT_ATOMS: atom_id res chain seq x y z
N SER A 1 -6.44 14.33 -31.05
CA SER A 1 -5.27 14.70 -31.86
C SER A 1 -5.29 16.22 -32.07
N GLN A 2 -4.74 16.98 -31.12
CA GLN A 2 -4.37 18.37 -31.39
C GLN A 2 -2.96 18.34 -31.98
N VAL A 3 -2.86 18.11 -33.28
CA VAL A 3 -1.57 18.21 -33.98
C VAL A 3 -1.79 19.06 -35.22
N ASN A 4 -1.25 20.28 -35.21
CA ASN A 4 -1.01 21.03 -36.43
C ASN A 4 -0.11 20.17 -37.33
N TYR A 5 -0.44 20.04 -38.62
CA TYR A 5 0.29 19.26 -39.62
C TYR A 5 1.81 19.52 -39.63
N GLN A 6 2.23 20.75 -39.28
CA GLN A 6 3.63 21.16 -39.20
C GLN A 6 4.37 20.64 -37.94
N ARG A 7 3.69 19.95 -37.01
CA ARG A 7 4.26 19.44 -35.74
C ARG A 7 4.92 20.51 -34.85
N LYS A 8 4.51 21.78 -35.00
CA LYS A 8 5.11 22.92 -34.28
C LYS A 8 4.51 23.17 -32.89
N MET A 9 3.35 22.60 -32.60
CA MET A 9 2.73 22.80 -31.28
C MET A 9 3.43 21.90 -30.26
N PRO A 10 3.93 22.46 -29.14
CA PRO A 10 4.56 21.66 -28.11
C PRO A 10 3.53 20.71 -27.48
N VAL A 11 3.96 19.47 -27.23
CA VAL A 11 3.20 18.53 -26.41
C VAL A 11 3.25 19.07 -24.97
N MET A 12 2.09 19.46 -24.45
CA MET A 12 1.99 20.04 -23.09
C MET A 12 1.97 18.96 -22.00
N LEU A 13 1.56 17.73 -22.34
CA LEU A 13 1.54 16.59 -21.43
C LEU A 13 1.68 15.28 -22.21
N GLU A 14 2.58 14.42 -21.76
CA GLU A 14 2.73 13.05 -22.23
C GLU A 14 2.42 12.09 -21.08
N SER A 15 1.48 11.17 -21.29
CA SER A 15 1.08 10.17 -20.30
C SER A 15 1.17 8.79 -20.93
N ARG A 16 2.28 8.10 -20.67
CA ARG A 16 2.55 6.73 -21.13
C ARG A 16 3.55 6.07 -20.18
N PRO A 17 3.58 4.74 -20.06
CA PRO A 17 4.69 4.10 -19.40
C PRO A 17 5.96 4.33 -20.25
N PRO A 18 7.14 4.50 -19.61
CA PRO A 18 8.39 4.68 -20.34
C PRO A 18 8.73 3.45 -21.19
N ILE A 19 8.32 2.27 -20.72
CA ILE A 19 8.45 0.97 -21.38
C ILE A 19 7.05 0.38 -21.54
N GLY A 20 6.73 -0.16 -22.72
CA GLY A 20 5.41 -0.70 -23.04
C GLY A 20 5.00 -1.86 -22.13
N PRO A 21 3.70 -2.21 -22.07
CA PRO A 21 3.16 -3.11 -21.07
C PRO A 21 3.58 -4.59 -21.23
N ASP A 22 4.44 -4.92 -22.20
CA ASP A 22 4.87 -6.28 -22.56
C ASP A 22 3.71 -7.29 -22.67
N LEU A 23 2.62 -6.88 -23.34
CA LEU A 23 1.40 -7.67 -23.46
C LEU A 23 1.01 -7.89 -24.92
N THR A 24 0.71 -9.16 -25.25
CA THR A 24 0.09 -9.55 -26.52
C THR A 24 -1.43 -9.53 -26.37
N ILE A 25 -2.12 -8.72 -27.17
CA ILE A 25 -3.60 -8.62 -27.16
C ILE A 25 -4.17 -9.50 -28.26
N MET A 26 -4.83 -10.60 -27.88
CA MET A 26 -5.45 -11.54 -28.82
C MET A 26 -6.68 -10.93 -29.52
N PRO A 27 -7.08 -11.43 -30.70
CA PRO A 27 -8.30 -10.97 -31.38
C PRO A 27 -9.53 -11.02 -30.47
N GLY A 28 -10.30 -9.94 -30.46
CA GLY A 28 -11.50 -9.81 -29.62
C GLY A 28 -11.24 -9.60 -28.13
N LYS A 29 -9.99 -9.37 -27.70
CA LYS A 29 -9.65 -9.02 -26.32
C LYS A 29 -9.43 -7.51 -26.16
N THR A 30 -9.59 -7.05 -24.92
CA THR A 30 -9.40 -5.65 -24.51
C THR A 30 -8.20 -5.54 -23.57
N PHE A 31 -7.48 -4.43 -23.66
CA PHE A 31 -6.44 -4.05 -22.72
C PHE A 31 -6.88 -2.78 -21.99
N GLU A 32 -6.86 -2.81 -20.65
CA GLU A 32 -7.02 -1.63 -19.81
C GLU A 32 -5.63 -1.19 -19.34
N SER A 33 -5.29 0.07 -19.62
CA SER A 33 -3.99 0.63 -19.24
C SER A 33 -4.03 1.27 -17.85
N PHE A 34 -2.94 1.94 -17.47
CA PHE A 34 -2.86 2.73 -16.25
C PHE A 34 -3.82 3.94 -16.32
N ARG A 35 -4.19 4.46 -15.15
CA ARG A 35 -5.04 5.64 -15.02
C ARG A 35 -4.18 6.84 -14.62
N THR A 36 -4.44 7.97 -15.28
CA THR A 36 -3.81 9.26 -14.94
C THR A 36 -4.86 10.16 -14.32
N PHE A 37 -4.57 10.69 -13.13
CA PHE A 37 -5.40 11.67 -12.46
C PHE A 37 -4.74 13.04 -12.60
N GLU A 38 -5.46 14.01 -13.16
CA GLU A 38 -4.97 15.37 -13.36
C GLU A 38 -5.73 16.36 -12.49
N LEU A 39 -5.02 17.34 -11.94
CA LEU A 39 -5.58 18.45 -11.20
C LEU A 39 -5.13 19.76 -11.83
N ILE A 40 -6.08 20.50 -12.38
CA ILE A 40 -5.86 21.83 -12.94
C ILE A 40 -6.14 22.86 -11.84
N TYR A 41 -5.17 23.74 -11.60
CA TYR A 41 -5.33 24.82 -10.64
C TYR A 41 -5.92 26.07 -11.32
N ASP A 42 -6.85 26.71 -10.63
CA ASP A 42 -7.51 27.95 -11.06
C ASP A 42 -6.82 29.22 -10.53
N SER A 43 -5.76 29.07 -9.74
CA SER A 43 -5.03 30.17 -9.11
C SER A 43 -3.55 29.83 -8.96
N THR A 44 -2.72 30.86 -8.84
CA THR A 44 -1.32 30.75 -8.46
C THR A 44 -1.11 30.74 -6.95
N ASP A 45 -2.14 31.07 -6.16
CA ASP A 45 -2.09 31.10 -4.70
C ASP A 45 -1.70 29.72 -4.11
N ARG A 46 -0.75 29.74 -3.18
CA ARG A 46 -0.13 28.52 -2.64
C ARG A 46 -1.10 27.72 -1.77
N GLU A 47 -1.88 28.39 -0.93
CA GLU A 47 -2.80 27.73 -0.02
C GLU A 47 -3.95 27.06 -0.80
N ARG A 48 -4.52 27.76 -1.77
CA ARG A 48 -5.56 27.23 -2.65
C ARG A 48 -5.10 25.99 -3.41
N LYS A 49 -3.88 26.00 -3.96
CA LYS A 49 -3.28 24.82 -4.59
C LYS A 49 -3.17 23.64 -3.64
N ALA A 50 -2.66 23.87 -2.42
CA ALA A 50 -2.49 22.82 -1.42
C ALA A 50 -3.84 22.21 -1.00
N LEU A 51 -4.89 23.03 -0.82
CA LEU A 51 -6.22 22.55 -0.49
C LEU A 51 -6.86 21.74 -1.63
N ALA A 52 -6.71 22.18 -2.87
CA ALA A 52 -7.17 21.44 -4.04
C ALA A 52 -6.46 20.07 -4.17
N LEU A 53 -5.14 20.03 -3.96
CA LEU A 53 -4.36 18.80 -3.98
C LEU A 53 -4.79 17.82 -2.88
N ARG A 54 -4.97 18.30 -1.65
CA ARG A 54 -5.49 17.48 -0.53
C ARG A 54 -6.87 16.91 -0.84
N ARG A 55 -7.75 17.71 -1.45
CA ARG A 55 -9.09 17.25 -1.85
C ARG A 55 -9.02 16.17 -2.93
N MET A 56 -8.15 16.34 -3.94
CA MET A 56 -7.92 15.33 -4.96
C MET A 56 -7.49 14.00 -4.33
N TYR A 57 -6.45 13.99 -3.50
CA TYR A 57 -5.96 12.75 -2.87
C TYR A 57 -7.00 12.09 -1.97
N ARG A 58 -7.76 12.85 -1.17
CA ARG A 58 -8.88 12.28 -0.39
C ARG A 58 -9.97 11.65 -1.27
N THR A 59 -10.09 12.08 -2.53
CA THR A 59 -11.09 11.54 -3.48
C THR A 59 -10.58 10.29 -4.18
N ILE A 60 -9.32 10.29 -4.65
CA ILE A 60 -8.77 9.19 -5.47
C ILE A 60 -8.05 8.11 -4.64
N ALA A 61 -7.66 8.43 -3.42
CA ALA A 61 -6.90 7.58 -2.50
C ALA A 61 -7.43 7.76 -1.07
N PRO A 62 -8.67 7.31 -0.77
CA PRO A 62 -9.33 7.61 0.51
C PRO A 62 -8.55 7.12 1.73
N TRP A 63 -7.73 6.06 1.62
CA TRP A 63 -6.86 5.57 2.69
C TRP A 63 -5.87 6.62 3.23
N VAL A 64 -5.62 7.74 2.52
CA VAL A 64 -4.85 8.87 3.07
C VAL A 64 -5.54 9.57 4.25
N THR A 65 -6.81 9.26 4.52
CA THR A 65 -7.54 9.77 5.69
C THR A 65 -7.44 8.84 6.90
N GLU A 66 -6.88 7.64 6.73
CA GLU A 66 -6.64 6.69 7.82
C GLU A 66 -5.27 6.97 8.44
N ASN A 67 -5.22 7.09 9.76
CA ASN A 67 -3.99 7.30 10.51
C ASN A 67 -4.07 6.58 11.87
N PRO A 68 -4.07 5.24 11.87
CA PRO A 68 -4.21 4.47 13.10
C PRO A 68 -3.04 4.73 14.05
N ILE A 69 -3.33 4.89 15.33
CA ILE A 69 -2.30 4.94 16.38
C ILE A 69 -1.74 3.53 16.57
N LEU A 70 -0.48 3.32 16.18
CA LEU A 70 0.11 2.00 16.03
C LEU A 70 1.32 1.75 16.93
N MET A 71 1.52 0.49 17.33
CA MET A 71 2.62 -0.01 18.14
C MET A 71 3.47 -1.01 17.35
N HIS A 72 4.79 -0.82 17.32
CA HIS A 72 5.71 -1.78 16.69
C HIS A 72 6.18 -2.84 17.69
N VAL A 73 6.04 -4.11 17.31
CA VAL A 73 6.43 -5.28 18.12
C VAL A 73 7.54 -6.06 17.42
N ARG A 74 8.62 -6.36 18.16
CA ARG A 74 9.85 -6.98 17.66
C ARG A 74 9.87 -8.51 17.76
N ASN A 75 8.79 -9.15 18.20
CA ASN A 75 8.71 -10.61 18.26
C ASN A 75 7.30 -11.11 17.93
N SER A 76 7.22 -12.15 17.11
CA SER A 76 5.97 -12.73 16.59
C SER A 76 5.49 -13.95 17.38
N ASP A 77 6.08 -14.21 18.55
CA ASP A 77 5.56 -15.21 19.48
C ASP A 77 4.26 -14.72 20.13
N SER A 78 3.35 -15.64 20.44
CA SER A 78 2.00 -15.33 20.90
C SER A 78 1.98 -14.56 22.23
N ASN A 79 2.97 -14.75 23.12
CA ASN A 79 3.02 -14.01 24.38
C ASN A 79 3.36 -12.54 24.13
N SER A 80 4.35 -12.27 23.27
CA SER A 80 4.70 -10.90 22.86
C SER A 80 3.54 -10.20 22.17
N ILE A 81 2.85 -10.88 21.24
CA ILE A 81 1.69 -10.33 20.53
C ILE A 81 0.58 -9.97 21.50
N ARG A 82 0.12 -10.93 22.31
CA ARG A 82 -1.03 -10.73 23.21
C ARG A 82 -0.76 -9.68 24.26
N LYS A 83 0.46 -9.63 24.80
CA LYS A 83 0.88 -8.58 25.72
C LYS A 83 0.79 -7.19 25.08
N ALA A 84 1.26 -7.05 23.85
CA ALA A 84 1.18 -5.78 23.13
C ALA A 84 -0.28 -5.39 22.83
N VAL A 85 -1.11 -6.35 22.43
CA VAL A 85 -2.55 -6.15 22.23
C VAL A 85 -3.22 -5.64 23.50
N ASP A 86 -2.96 -6.28 24.66
CA ASP A 86 -3.56 -5.86 25.93
C ASP A 86 -3.14 -4.44 26.31
N GLN A 87 -1.86 -4.10 26.14
CA GLN A 87 -1.36 -2.75 26.38
C GLN A 87 -1.97 -1.73 25.42
N CYS A 88 -2.14 -2.08 24.14
CA CYS A 88 -2.76 -1.20 23.15
C CYS A 88 -4.22 -0.92 23.50
N ALA A 89 -4.97 -1.96 23.88
CA ALA A 89 -6.36 -1.86 24.29
C ALA A 89 -6.53 -1.01 25.56
N GLU A 90 -5.57 -1.06 26.49
CA GLU A 90 -5.58 -0.25 27.72
C GLU A 90 -5.36 1.24 27.46
N VAL A 91 -4.49 1.58 26.50
CA VAL A 91 -4.04 2.97 26.28
C VAL A 91 -4.62 3.65 25.02
N GLY A 92 -5.50 2.95 24.28
CA GLY A 92 -6.21 3.50 23.13
C GLY A 92 -5.43 3.48 21.81
N PHE A 93 -4.47 2.55 21.66
CA PHE A 93 -3.87 2.26 20.36
C PHE A 93 -4.83 1.40 19.54
N GLU A 94 -4.74 1.51 18.21
CA GLU A 94 -5.67 0.88 17.27
C GLU A 94 -5.04 -0.31 16.54
N MET A 95 -3.71 -0.40 16.49
CA MET A 95 -3.00 -1.41 15.70
C MET A 95 -1.67 -1.83 16.30
N VAL A 96 -1.34 -3.11 16.15
CA VAL A 96 -0.01 -3.67 16.39
C VAL A 96 0.62 -4.06 15.05
N ILE A 97 1.88 -3.66 14.83
CA ILE A 97 2.68 -4.04 13.66
C ILE A 97 3.85 -4.91 14.09
N LEU A 98 3.89 -6.14 13.59
CA LEU A 98 5.06 -7.01 13.67
C LEU A 98 6.16 -6.44 12.76
N THR A 99 7.18 -5.85 13.38
CA THR A 99 8.22 -5.10 12.65
C THR A 99 9.20 -6.03 11.94
N PHE A 100 10.10 -5.43 11.17
CA PHE A 100 11.19 -6.12 10.50
C PHE A 100 12.02 -6.93 11.51
N TRP A 101 12.41 -8.16 11.12
CA TRP A 101 13.08 -9.13 11.99
C TRP A 101 12.29 -9.61 13.23
N SER A 102 10.97 -9.44 13.25
CA SER A 102 10.13 -9.99 14.34
C SER A 102 9.98 -11.52 14.32
N GLY A 103 10.52 -12.21 13.30
CA GLY A 103 10.28 -13.63 13.07
C GLY A 103 8.90 -13.94 12.47
N PHE A 104 8.11 -12.92 12.15
CA PHE A 104 6.89 -13.10 11.38
C PHE A 104 7.25 -13.46 9.93
N ASP A 105 6.60 -14.51 9.42
CA ASP A 105 6.88 -15.10 8.12
C ASP A 105 5.54 -15.29 7.39
N MET A 106 5.27 -14.39 6.43
CA MET A 106 4.02 -14.38 5.66
C MET A 106 3.98 -15.46 4.58
N GLU A 107 5.12 -16.07 4.26
CA GLU A 107 5.24 -17.06 3.19
C GLU A 107 5.20 -18.49 3.74
N LYS A 108 5.29 -18.65 5.06
CA LYS A 108 5.15 -19.94 5.73
C LYS A 108 3.72 -20.49 5.62
N LEU A 109 3.56 -21.51 4.78
CA LEU A 109 2.29 -22.21 4.53
C LEU A 109 1.98 -23.36 5.50
N ASP A 110 2.76 -23.53 6.56
CA ASP A 110 2.52 -24.57 7.57
C ASP A 110 1.16 -24.37 8.28
N PRO A 111 0.26 -25.37 8.29
CA PRO A 111 -1.06 -25.22 8.90
C PRO A 111 -1.03 -24.85 10.39
N GLY A 112 -0.05 -25.37 11.15
CA GLY A 112 0.10 -25.06 12.57
C GLY A 112 0.49 -23.60 12.82
N TYR A 113 1.42 -23.09 12.01
CA TYR A 113 1.81 -21.68 12.01
C TYR A 113 0.63 -20.76 11.67
N ILE A 114 -0.10 -21.06 10.60
CA ILE A 114 -1.28 -20.28 10.17
C ILE A 114 -2.34 -20.28 11.27
N ALA A 115 -2.64 -21.44 11.86
CA ALA A 115 -3.63 -21.55 12.93
C ALA A 115 -3.24 -20.73 14.17
N ARG A 116 -1.95 -20.74 14.56
CA ARG A 116 -1.43 -19.93 15.65
C ARG A 116 -1.57 -18.43 15.37
N ILE A 117 -1.11 -17.96 14.21
CA ILE A 117 -1.22 -16.55 13.83
C ILE A 117 -2.70 -16.13 13.77
N LYS A 118 -3.57 -16.96 13.20
CA LYS A 118 -5.01 -16.71 13.21
C LYS A 118 -5.56 -16.55 14.62
N ALA A 119 -5.19 -17.42 15.56
CA ALA A 119 -5.64 -17.31 16.95
C ALA A 119 -5.18 -15.99 17.61
N ASP A 120 -4.00 -15.50 17.26
CA ASP A 120 -3.48 -14.22 17.77
C ASP A 120 -4.16 -13.01 17.09
N VAL A 121 -4.50 -13.09 15.81
CA VAL A 121 -5.33 -12.10 15.08
C VAL A 121 -6.74 -12.06 15.68
N ASP A 122 -7.38 -13.21 15.90
CA ASP A 122 -8.71 -13.30 16.49
C ASP A 122 -8.72 -12.70 17.91
N TYR A 123 -7.64 -12.92 18.68
CA TYR A 123 -7.46 -12.29 19.99
C TYR A 123 -7.36 -10.77 19.88
N ALA A 124 -6.55 -10.25 18.96
CA ALA A 124 -6.42 -8.81 18.72
C ALA A 124 -7.77 -8.17 18.36
N HIS A 125 -8.50 -8.77 17.41
CA HIS A 125 -9.83 -8.30 17.02
C HIS A 125 -10.85 -8.34 18.17
N SER A 126 -10.76 -9.32 19.06
CA SER A 126 -11.63 -9.39 20.26
C SER A 126 -11.43 -8.19 21.21
N LYS A 127 -10.30 -7.48 21.08
CA LYS A 127 -9.95 -6.26 21.83
C LYS A 127 -10.09 -4.99 21.00
N GLY A 128 -10.55 -5.09 19.75
CA GLY A 128 -10.64 -3.96 18.82
C GLY A 128 -9.27 -3.49 18.30
N ILE A 129 -8.25 -4.36 18.31
CA ILE A 129 -6.90 -4.06 17.85
C ILE A 129 -6.65 -4.77 16.52
N GLU A 130 -6.19 -4.03 15.52
CA GLU A 130 -5.74 -4.59 14.25
C GLU A 130 -4.32 -5.19 14.38
N LEU A 131 -4.02 -6.25 13.63
CA LEU A 131 -2.69 -6.86 13.60
C LEU A 131 -2.10 -6.85 12.18
N GLY A 132 -1.01 -6.12 11.99
CA GLY A 132 -0.28 -6.05 10.73
C GLY A 132 1.13 -6.62 10.82
N GLY A 133 1.74 -6.85 9.67
CA GLY A 133 3.11 -7.33 9.56
C GLY A 133 3.91 -6.57 8.51
N TYR A 134 5.22 -6.52 8.69
CA TYR A 134 6.14 -5.89 7.77
C TYR A 134 6.64 -6.89 6.72
N SER A 135 6.69 -6.47 5.44
CA SER A 135 7.32 -7.22 4.35
C SER A 135 8.25 -6.33 3.54
N LEU A 136 9.46 -6.82 3.23
CA LEU A 136 10.40 -6.17 2.32
C LEU A 136 10.34 -6.87 0.95
N LEU A 137 9.79 -6.20 -0.05
CA LEU A 137 9.60 -6.77 -1.40
C LEU A 137 10.87 -6.73 -2.28
N ALA A 138 11.87 -5.92 -1.93
CA ALA A 138 13.05 -5.64 -2.76
C ALA A 138 14.30 -6.49 -2.42
N SER A 139 14.25 -7.35 -1.40
CA SER A 139 15.38 -8.20 -0.98
C SER A 139 15.08 -9.68 -1.18
N ARG A 140 14.27 -10.00 -2.18
CA ARG A 140 13.78 -11.36 -2.40
C ARG A 140 14.72 -12.09 -3.34
N SER A 141 15.20 -13.23 -2.87
CA SER A 141 15.86 -14.21 -3.71
C SER A 141 14.81 -14.80 -4.65
N ILE A 142 15.05 -14.74 -5.96
CA ILE A 142 14.22 -15.37 -7.00
C ILE A 142 14.64 -16.84 -7.13
N ASN A 143 15.95 -17.09 -7.28
CA ASN A 143 16.64 -18.39 -7.18
C ASN A 143 18.15 -18.19 -7.41
N ASP A 144 18.95 -19.23 -7.18
CA ASP A 144 20.42 -19.22 -7.40
C ASP A 144 20.86 -18.79 -8.82
N GLU A 145 19.98 -18.89 -9.81
CA GLU A 145 20.27 -18.56 -11.22
C GLU A 145 19.90 -17.12 -11.60
N ASN A 146 19.01 -16.47 -10.83
CA ASN A 146 18.41 -15.16 -11.15
C ASN A 146 18.56 -14.13 -10.02
N ASP A 147 19.33 -14.45 -8.98
CA ASP A 147 19.87 -13.53 -7.96
C ASP A 147 21.19 -12.90 -8.39
#